data_AF-A0A2S1R166-F1
#
_entry.id   AF-A0A2S1R166-F1
#
_cell.length_a   1.000
_cell.length_b   1.000
_cell.length_c   1.000
_cell.angle_alpha   90.00
_cell.angle_beta   90.00
_cell.angle_gamma   90.00
#
_symmetry.space_group_name_H-M   'P 1'
#
loop_
_entity.id
_entity.type
_entity.pdbx_description
1 polymer ?
#
loop_
_entity_poly.entity_id
_entity_poly.type
_entity_poly.pdbx_seq_one_letter_code
_entity_poly.pdbx_strand_id
1 'polypeptide(L)'
;MEVNIINEIKTIAERYCDHSFFVFGSYITNGKTYGDIDILIIYKTIDHIEQIRRDFQKINSYEIFHLMFLSYEEEEEIKFIKKVEAVDISGNWQL
;
A
#
# COMPACT_ATOMS: atom_id res chain seq x y z
N MET A 1 2.79 -14.83 12.43
CA MET A 1 1.61 -13.98 12.15
C MET A 1 1.93 -12.93 11.09
N GLU A 2 3.08 -12.24 11.15
CA GLU A 2 3.48 -11.21 10.15
C GLU A 2 3.63 -11.72 8.71
N VAL A 3 4.11 -12.94 8.48
CA VAL A 3 4.23 -13.50 7.11
C VAL A 3 2.86 -13.56 6.40
N ASN A 4 1.76 -13.63 7.14
CA ASN A 4 0.43 -13.75 6.55
C ASN A 4 -0.06 -12.42 5.95
N ILE A 5 0.16 -11.30 6.65
CA ILE A 5 -0.50 -10.04 6.28
C ILE A 5 0.10 -9.40 5.04
N ILE A 6 1.42 -9.45 4.87
CA ILE A 6 2.07 -8.97 3.64
C ILE A 6 1.66 -9.82 2.43
N ASN A 7 1.45 -11.13 2.63
CA ASN A 7 0.96 -11.97 1.56
C ASN A 7 -0.49 -11.65 1.19
N GLU A 8 -1.34 -11.30 2.15
CA GLU A 8 -2.70 -10.82 1.89
C GLU A 8 -2.67 -9.50 1.10
N ILE A 9 -1.81 -8.55 1.50
CA ILE A 9 -1.66 -7.28 0.77
C ILE A 9 -1.15 -7.53 -0.66
N LYS A 10 -0.15 -8.40 -0.83
CA LYS A 10 0.35 -8.78 -2.17
C LYS A 10 -0.74 -9.43 -3.02
N THR A 11 -1.55 -10.31 -2.43
CA THR A 11 -2.69 -10.94 -3.12
C THR A 11 -3.71 -9.92 -3.59
N ILE A 12 -3.91 -8.83 -2.83
CA ILE A 12 -4.75 -7.70 -3.27
C ILE A 12 -4.03 -6.97 -4.42
N ALA A 13 -2.76 -6.60 -4.24
CA ALA A 13 -1.99 -5.86 -5.24
C ALA A 13 -1.94 -6.57 -6.61
N GLU A 14 -1.82 -7.89 -6.63
CA GLU A 14 -1.84 -8.72 -7.85
C GLU A 14 -3.14 -8.60 -8.66
N ARG A 15 -4.25 -8.20 -8.03
CA ARG A 15 -5.55 -8.00 -8.72
C ARG A 15 -5.67 -6.65 -9.39
N TYR A 16 -4.87 -5.67 -8.98
CA TYR A 16 -4.93 -4.28 -9.41
C TYR A 16 -3.58 -3.89 -10.04
N CYS A 17 -3.27 -4.49 -11.19
CA CYS A 17 -1.97 -4.35 -11.86
C CYS A 17 -1.70 -2.94 -12.44
N ASP A 18 -2.74 -2.13 -12.58
CA ASP A 18 -2.70 -0.71 -12.95
C ASP A 18 -2.39 0.21 -11.75
N HIS A 19 -2.31 -0.36 -10.54
CA HIS A 19 -1.97 0.33 -9.31
C HIS A 19 -0.62 -0.16 -8.78
N SER A 20 0.09 0.72 -8.09
CA SER A 20 1.33 0.37 -7.38
C SER A 20 1.11 0.48 -5.88
N PHE A 21 1.53 -0.54 -5.16
CA PHE A 21 1.32 -0.66 -3.72
C PHE A 21 2.66 -0.55 -3.01
N PHE A 22 2.71 0.32 -2.01
CA PHE A 22 3.87 0.52 -1.17
C PHE A 22 3.48 0.38 0.29
N VAL A 23 4.42 -0.11 1.09
CA VAL A 23 4.34 -0.03 2.55
C VAL A 23 5.33 1.03 3.00
N PHE A 24 5.01 1.77 4.06
CA PHE A 24 5.91 2.77 4.62
C PHE A 24 5.75 2.89 6.14
N GLY A 25 6.43 3.89 6.73
CA GLY A 25 6.24 4.24 8.12
C GLY A 25 6.89 3.26 9.10
N SER A 26 6.24 3.07 10.24
CA SER A 26 6.83 2.26 11.32
C SER A 26 7.08 0.83 10.84
N TYR A 27 6.22 0.27 9.98
CA TYR A 27 6.31 -1.10 9.45
C TYR A 27 7.69 -1.45 8.85
N ILE A 28 8.33 -0.50 8.20
CA ILE A 28 9.66 -0.69 7.62
C ILE A 28 10.76 -0.63 8.68
N THR A 29 10.63 0.26 9.67
CA THR A 29 11.75 0.70 10.51
C THR A 29 11.99 -0.15 11.76
N ASN A 30 10.96 -0.79 12.33
CA ASN A 30 11.05 -1.46 13.65
C ASN A 30 10.89 -2.99 13.64
N GLY A 31 10.81 -3.60 12.45
CA GLY A 31 10.74 -5.02 12.13
C GLY A 31 9.71 -5.94 12.80
N LYS A 32 9.15 -5.66 13.99
CA LYS A 32 8.53 -6.74 14.82
C LYS A 32 7.39 -6.35 15.79
N THR A 33 6.97 -5.09 15.87
CA THR A 33 5.86 -4.66 16.75
C THR A 33 5.09 -3.54 16.08
N TYR A 34 4.02 -3.89 15.37
CA TYR A 34 3.16 -2.92 14.72
C TYR A 34 1.74 -2.99 15.25
N GLY A 35 1.27 -1.84 15.75
CA GLY A 35 -0.15 -1.59 15.96
C GLY A 35 -0.85 -1.11 14.68
N ASP A 36 -0.09 -0.56 13.73
CA ASP A 36 -0.57 0.09 12.51
C ASP A 36 0.38 -0.19 11.32
N ILE A 37 -0.17 -0.40 10.12
CA ILE A 37 0.53 -0.63 8.85
C ILE A 37 0.09 0.45 7.86
N ASP A 38 1.02 1.34 7.50
CA ASP A 38 0.79 2.40 6.52
C ASP A 38 0.98 1.87 5.09
N ILE A 39 -0.04 2.01 4.26
CA ILE A 39 -0.05 1.53 2.87
C ILE A 39 -0.37 2.69 1.95
N LEU A 40 0.51 2.91 0.98
CA LEU A 40 0.33 3.87 -0.09
C LEU A 40 -0.06 3.13 -1.37
N ILE A 41 -1.14 3.55 -1.99
CA ILE A 41 -1.60 3.07 -3.28
C ILE A 41 -1.47 4.22 -4.29
N ILE A 42 -0.61 4.04 -5.30
CA ILE A 42 -0.49 4.95 -6.43
C ILE A 42 -1.39 4.47 -7.56
N TYR A 43 -2.22 5.36 -8.09
CA TYR A 43 -3.15 5.07 -9.17
C TYR A 43 -2.95 6.02 -10.36
N LYS A 44 -3.16 5.51 -11.58
CA LYS A 44 -3.25 6.34 -12.79
C LYS A 44 -4.68 6.83 -13.05
N THR A 45 -5.66 6.04 -12.64
CA THR A 45 -7.09 6.33 -12.78
C THR A 45 -7.78 6.08 -11.46
N ILE A 46 -8.78 6.89 -11.10
CA ILE A 46 -9.51 6.77 -9.83
C ILE A 46 -10.35 5.49 -9.71
N ASP A 47 -10.44 4.73 -10.81
CA ASP A 47 -11.09 3.44 -10.86
C ASP A 47 -10.55 2.51 -9.78
N HIS A 48 -11.38 1.60 -9.30
CA HIS A 48 -11.01 0.56 -8.34
C HIS A 48 -10.66 1.01 -6.91
N ILE A 49 -10.52 2.31 -6.60
CA ILE A 49 -10.21 2.77 -5.22
C ILE A 49 -11.18 2.19 -4.19
N GLU A 50 -12.49 2.25 -4.47
CA GLU A 50 -13.51 1.72 -3.56
C GLU A 50 -13.47 0.18 -3.47
N GLN A 51 -13.13 -0.51 -4.57
CA GLN A 51 -12.96 -1.96 -4.58
C GLN A 51 -11.73 -2.38 -3.77
N ILE A 52 -10.61 -1.67 -3.91
CA ILE A 52 -9.39 -1.88 -3.12
C ILE A 52 -9.71 -1.72 -1.64
N ARG A 53 -10.36 -0.62 -1.23
CA ARG A 53 -10.78 -0.41 0.17
C ARG A 53 -11.61 -1.58 0.70
N ARG A 54 -12.59 -2.04 -0.07
CA ARG A 54 -13.44 -3.20 0.30
C ARG A 54 -12.66 -4.50 0.39
N ASP A 55 -11.65 -4.70 -0.45
CA ASP A 55 -10.81 -5.90 -0.38
C ASP A 55 -9.93 -5.91 0.87
N PHE A 56 -9.37 -4.75 1.26
CA PHE A 56 -8.67 -4.61 2.53
C PHE A 56 -9.60 -4.86 3.73
N GLN A 57 -10.84 -4.36 3.68
CA GLN A 57 -11.84 -4.57 4.74
C GLN A 57 -12.18 -6.03 5.00
N LYS A 58 -11.89 -6.94 4.05
CA LYS A 58 -12.11 -8.39 4.21
C LYS A 58 -10.99 -9.08 4.98
N ILE A 59 -9.86 -8.41 5.21
CA ILE A 59 -8.77 -8.95 6.02
C ILE A 59 -9.16 -8.85 7.50
N ASN A 60 -9.02 -9.94 8.25
CA ASN A 60 -9.43 -10.02 9.66
C ASN A 60 -8.76 -8.97 10.58
N SER A 61 -7.66 -8.37 10.14
CA SER A 61 -6.91 -7.33 10.84
C SER A 61 -7.06 -5.95 10.20
N TYR A 62 -8.14 -5.68 9.46
CA TYR A 62 -8.29 -4.44 8.69
C TYR A 62 -8.02 -3.15 9.48
N GLU A 63 -8.41 -3.10 10.74
CA GLU A 63 -8.28 -1.93 11.63
C GLU A 63 -6.83 -1.43 11.79
N ILE A 64 -5.84 -2.26 11.48
CA ILE A 64 -4.44 -1.83 11.55
C ILE A 64 -3.98 -1.14 10.27
N PHE A 65 -4.74 -1.16 9.18
CA PHE A 65 -4.30 -0.59 7.90
C PHE A 65 -4.67 0.90 7.78
N HIS A 66 -3.66 1.73 7.56
CA HIS A 66 -3.84 3.13 7.18
C HIS A 66 -3.62 3.27 5.68
N LEU A 67 -4.72 3.32 4.94
CA LEU A 67 -4.68 3.39 3.47
C LEU A 67 -4.63 4.84 2.99
N MET A 68 -3.54 5.18 2.30
CA MET A 68 -3.34 6.42 1.58
C MET A 68 -3.41 6.16 0.07
N PHE A 69 -4.09 7.04 -0.67
CA PHE A 69 -4.19 6.96 -2.12
C PHE A 69 -3.66 8.26 -2.70
N LEU A 70 -2.77 8.16 -3.68
CA LEU A 70 -2.29 9.29 -4.46
C LEU A 70 -2.37 8.96 -5.94
N SER A 71 -2.73 9.96 -6.75
CA SER A 71 -2.56 9.84 -8.19
C SER A 71 -1.08 9.85 -8.54
N TYR A 72 -0.74 9.35 -9.73
CA TYR A 72 0.62 9.42 -10.25
C TYR A 72 1.13 10.87 -10.30
N GLU A 73 0.28 11.82 -10.70
CA GLU A 73 0.59 13.25 -10.75
C GLU A 73 0.86 13.83 -9.36
N GLU A 74 0.06 13.46 -8.36
CA GLU A 74 0.28 13.89 -6.97
C GLU A 74 1.63 13.41 -6.45
N GLU A 75 1.99 12.15 -6.71
CA GLU A 75 3.31 11.60 -6.33
C GLU A 75 4.46 12.31 -7.07
N GLU A 76 4.33 12.62 -8.37
CA GLU A 76 5.35 13.36 -9.12
C GLU A 76 5.63 14.75 -8.53
N GLU A 77 4.58 15.43 -8.06
CA GLU A 77 4.68 16.75 -7.45
C GLU A 77 5.32 16.70 -6.06
N ILE A 78 4.83 15.80 -5.18
CA ILE A 78 5.21 15.82 -3.77
C ILE A 78 6.37 14.87 -3.45
N LYS A 79 6.63 13.88 -4.31
CA LYS A 79 7.68 12.85 -4.19
C LYS A 79 7.61 12.13 -2.84
N PHE A 80 6.41 11.67 -2.47
CA PHE A 80 6.14 11.10 -1.15
C PHE A 80 6.90 9.80 -0.95
N ILE A 81 6.90 8.89 -1.95
CA ILE A 81 7.61 7.60 -1.89
C ILE A 81 9.06 7.80 -1.45
N LYS A 82 9.75 8.75 -2.08
CA LYS A 82 11.15 9.07 -1.78
C LYS A 82 11.30 9.68 -0.38
N LYS A 83 10.39 10.55 0.04
CA LYS A 83 10.46 11.24 1.35
C LYS A 83 10.31 10.29 2.53
N VAL A 84 9.47 9.27 2.39
CA VAL A 84 9.19 8.31 3.48
C VAL A 84 9.89 6.96 3.30
N GLU A 85 10.77 6.84 2.30
CA GLU A 85 11.49 5.62 1.94
C GLU A 85 10.53 4.41 1.79
N ALA A 86 9.40 4.63 1.10
CA ALA A 86 8.38 3.61 0.92
C ALA A 86 8.92 2.42 0.10
N VAL A 87 8.50 1.20 0.47
CA VAL A 87 8.92 -0.05 -0.17
C VAL A 87 7.82 -0.56 -1.08
N ASP A 88 8.12 -0.71 -2.38
CA ASP A 88 7.22 -1.33 -3.35
C ASP A 88 7.03 -2.81 -3.02
N ILE A 89 5.77 -3.22 -2.93
CA ILE A 89 5.36 -4.60 -2.70
C ILE A 89 4.59 -5.20 -3.88
N SER A 90 4.19 -4.36 -4.84
CA SER A 90 3.52 -4.76 -6.08
C SER A 90 4.50 -5.16 -7.19
N GLY A 91 5.71 -4.59 -7.19
CA GLY A 91 6.71 -4.80 -8.23
C GLY A 91 6.35 -4.18 -9.58
N ASN A 92 5.28 -3.36 -9.61
CA ASN A 92 4.76 -2.72 -10.82
C ASN A 92 5.27 -1.28 -10.97
N TRP A 93 5.96 -0.73 -9.97
CA TRP A 93 6.45 0.64 -10.01
C TRP A 93 7.75 0.73 -10.81
N GLN A 94 7.76 1.60 -11.81
CA GLN A 94 8.95 1.97 -12.58
C GLN A 94 9.04 3.48 -12.63
N LEU A 95 10.15 4.03 -12.11
CA LEU A 95 10.55 5.43 -12.28
C LEU A 95 11.07 5.67 -13.71
#